data_AF-W2TFQ6-F1
#
_entry.id   AF-W2TFQ6-F1
#
_cell.length_a   1.000
_cell.length_b   1.000
_cell.length_c   1.000
_cell.angle_alpha   90.00
_cell.angle_beta   90.00
_cell.angle_gamma   90.00
#
_symmetry.space_group_name_H-M   'P 1'
#
loop_
_entity.id
_entity.type
_entity.pdbx_description
1 polymer ?
#
loop_
_entity_poly.entity_id
_entity_poly.type
_entity_poly.pdbx_seq_one_letter_code
_entity_poly.pdbx_strand_id
1 'polypeptide(L)'
;MNHLREHYVLVNYTMASIFVQNPGNLNDPNRIHQLNSLVERFEAYPECLGANFSHYFVRDYKFFQEMVEHEEEESFGAEAAENRSDAFSKTAMQPFFSWPEFKHWNGFVKFDENGTITRIWVTVSYHGQLMGDNIFRKTLLERWRHTADTFPDLNVSVFDDYAPFLDQYPSSRGLKEADGEVVQLRNMGGKKKEKRIK
;
A
#
# COMPACT_ATOMS: atom_id res chain seq x y z
N MET A 1 -16.13 -17.87 -10.84
CA MET A 1 -15.38 -17.60 -9.59
C MET A 1 -14.73 -18.89 -9.11
N ASN A 2 -13.59 -18.82 -8.43
CA ASN A 2 -12.76 -20.00 -8.12
C ASN A 2 -12.80 -20.25 -6.60
N HIS A 3 -13.57 -21.28 -6.21
CA HIS A 3 -13.83 -21.65 -4.82
C HIS A 3 -12.55 -21.83 -4.00
N LEU A 4 -11.51 -22.45 -4.57
CA LEU A 4 -10.25 -22.69 -3.85
C LEU A 4 -9.54 -21.37 -3.53
N ARG A 5 -9.52 -20.44 -4.48
CA ARG A 5 -8.91 -19.12 -4.28
C ARG A 5 -9.66 -18.33 -3.20
N GLU A 6 -10.99 -18.29 -3.28
CA GLU A 6 -11.82 -17.48 -2.39
C GLU A 6 -11.77 -17.97 -0.94
N HIS A 7 -11.75 -19.29 -0.71
CA HIS A 7 -11.86 -19.84 0.65
C HIS A 7 -10.53 -20.19 1.29
N TYR A 8 -9.47 -20.41 0.50
CA TYR A 8 -8.18 -20.87 1.03
C TYR A 8 -7.01 -19.93 0.72
N VAL A 9 -7.05 -19.16 -0.37
CA VAL A 9 -5.93 -18.27 -0.73
C VAL A 9 -6.17 -16.87 -0.19
N LEU A 10 -7.24 -16.21 -0.63
CA LEU A 10 -7.51 -14.80 -0.31
C LEU A 10 -7.72 -14.55 1.18
N VAL A 11 -8.35 -15.50 1.87
CA VAL A 11 -8.58 -15.43 3.31
C VAL A 11 -7.28 -15.37 4.11
N ASN A 12 -6.23 -16.01 3.61
CA ASN A 12 -4.95 -16.10 4.31
C ASN A 12 -3.97 -15.00 3.87
N TYR A 13 -4.04 -14.57 2.61
CA TYR A 13 -3.06 -13.64 2.08
C TYR A 13 -3.59 -12.85 0.86
N THR A 14 -3.54 -11.53 0.97
CA THR A 14 -3.65 -10.58 -0.15
C THR A 14 -2.65 -9.46 0.06
N MET A 15 -2.22 -8.79 -1.00
CA MET A 15 -1.15 -7.81 -0.92
C MET A 15 -1.56 -6.51 -1.63
N ALA A 16 -1.42 -5.38 -0.94
CA ALA A 16 -1.52 -4.07 -1.58
C ALA A 16 -0.15 -3.70 -2.15
N SER A 17 -0.11 -3.42 -3.45
CA SER A 17 1.05 -2.83 -4.12
C SER A 17 0.91 -1.32 -4.11
N ILE A 18 1.79 -0.63 -3.39
CA ILE A 18 1.78 0.82 -3.21
C ILE A 18 2.93 1.40 -4.01
N PHE A 19 2.61 2.24 -4.98
CA PHE A 19 3.60 2.91 -5.84
C PHE A 19 3.68 4.38 -5.46
N VAL A 20 4.85 4.79 -4.97
CA VAL A 20 5.17 6.19 -4.68
C VAL A 20 5.89 6.75 -5.88
N GLN A 21 5.26 7.72 -6.56
CA GLN A 21 5.77 8.27 -7.81
C GLN A 21 6.60 9.55 -7.62
N ASN A 22 6.54 10.15 -6.44
CA ASN A 22 7.32 11.34 -6.10
C ASN A 22 7.81 11.28 -4.64
N PRO A 23 8.84 10.48 -4.32
CA PRO A 23 9.37 10.40 -2.97
C PRO A 23 10.14 11.66 -2.54
N GLY A 24 10.57 12.48 -3.50
CA GLY A 24 11.41 13.66 -3.24
C GLY A 24 12.79 13.30 -2.72
N ASN A 25 13.42 14.23 -2.02
CA ASN A 25 14.74 14.02 -1.42
C ASN A 25 14.61 13.29 -0.08
N LEU A 26 14.99 12.01 -0.04
CA LEU A 26 14.93 11.21 1.19
C LEU A 26 16.02 11.55 2.22
N ASN A 27 17.02 12.36 1.85
CA ASN A 27 17.95 12.93 2.83
C ASN A 27 17.29 14.04 3.68
N ASP A 28 16.12 14.56 3.29
CA ASP A 28 15.32 15.46 4.13
C ASP A 28 14.54 14.66 5.19
N PRO A 29 14.76 14.89 6.50
CA PRO A 29 14.05 14.22 7.58
C PRO A 29 12.53 14.32 7.49
N ASN A 30 12.00 15.42 6.94
CA ASN A 30 10.55 15.57 6.78
C ASN A 30 10.00 14.64 5.70
N ARG A 31 10.74 14.46 4.60
CA ARG A 31 10.33 13.59 3.49
C ARG A 31 10.36 12.12 3.89
N ILE A 32 11.42 11.69 4.57
CA ILE A 32 11.48 10.31 5.05
C ILE A 32 10.41 10.04 6.11
N HIS A 33 10.12 11.01 6.99
CA HIS A 33 9.02 10.90 7.94
C HIS A 33 7.66 10.79 7.25
N GLN A 34 7.39 11.59 6.21
CA GLN A 34 6.16 11.49 5.41
C GLN A 34 6.02 10.12 4.76
N LEU A 35 7.10 9.59 4.18
CA LEU A 35 7.10 8.26 3.55
C LEU A 35 6.87 7.15 4.58
N ASN A 36 7.53 7.21 5.75
CA ASN A 36 7.30 6.27 6.84
C ASN A 36 5.86 6.33 7.33
N SER A 37 5.31 7.53 7.51
CA SER A 37 3.92 7.76 7.92
C SER A 37 2.92 7.17 6.92
N LEU A 38 3.20 7.27 5.61
CA LEU A 38 2.40 6.63 4.57
C LEU A 38 2.34 5.12 4.81
N VAL A 39 3.48 4.46 4.92
CA VAL A 39 3.56 3.00 5.11
C VAL A 39 2.88 2.58 6.42
N GLU A 40 3.13 3.30 7.51
CA GLU A 40 2.50 3.05 8.81
C GLU A 40 0.96 3.16 8.75
N ARG A 41 0.41 4.07 7.94
CA ARG A 41 -1.05 4.19 7.74
C ARG A 41 -1.64 2.97 7.03
N PHE A 42 -0.93 2.39 6.07
CA PHE A 42 -1.33 1.12 5.46
C PHE A 42 -1.21 -0.04 6.44
N GLU A 43 -0.20 -0.02 7.31
CA GLU A 43 0.03 -1.07 8.29
C GLU A 43 -0.94 -1.03 9.48
N ALA A 44 -1.52 0.15 9.76
CA ALA A 44 -2.46 0.37 10.86
C ALA A 44 -3.86 -0.24 10.65
N TYR A 45 -4.17 -0.73 9.45
CA TYR A 45 -5.44 -1.43 9.22
C TYR A 45 -5.49 -2.75 10.01
N PRO A 46 -6.65 -3.11 10.59
CA PRO A 46 -6.77 -4.31 11.41
C PRO A 46 -6.57 -5.62 10.62
N GLU A 47 -6.73 -5.57 9.30
CA GLU A 47 -6.50 -6.71 8.41
C GLU A 47 -5.01 -6.90 8.05
N CYS A 48 -4.13 -5.95 8.40
CA CYS A 48 -2.72 -6.02 8.09
C CYS A 48 -2.05 -7.12 8.92
N LEU A 49 -1.16 -7.91 8.29
CA LEU A 49 -0.35 -8.91 9.00
C LEU A 49 0.73 -8.27 9.90
N GLY A 50 0.92 -6.96 9.80
CA GLY A 50 1.86 -6.16 10.57
C GLY A 50 3.12 -5.77 9.78
N ALA A 51 3.90 -4.85 10.34
CA ALA A 51 5.04 -4.24 9.67
C ALA A 51 6.15 -5.23 9.23
N ASN A 52 6.26 -6.38 9.90
CA ASN A 52 7.22 -7.44 9.55
C ASN A 52 6.88 -8.13 8.22
N PHE A 53 5.64 -8.00 7.75
CA PHE A 53 5.15 -8.58 6.48
C PHE A 53 4.95 -7.51 5.40
N SER A 54 5.42 -6.29 5.65
CA SER A 54 5.50 -5.23 4.65
C SER A 54 6.90 -5.21 4.06
N HIS A 55 6.97 -5.10 2.74
CA HIS A 55 8.21 -4.94 2.02
C HIS A 55 8.46 -3.45 1.79
N TYR A 56 9.31 -2.85 2.62
CA TYR A 56 9.67 -1.43 2.54
C TYR A 56 11.19 -1.18 2.69
N PHE A 57 11.85 -0.76 1.60
CA PHE A 57 13.31 -0.72 1.52
C PHE A 57 13.98 0.21 2.52
N VAL A 58 13.32 1.28 2.98
CA VAL A 58 13.96 2.27 3.87
C VAL A 58 14.32 1.62 5.21
N ARG A 59 13.49 0.69 5.70
CA ARG A 59 13.77 -0.05 6.95
C ARG A 59 15.00 -0.94 6.77
N ASP A 60 15.02 -1.72 5.68
CA ASP A 60 16.11 -2.63 5.36
C ASP A 60 17.42 -1.88 5.08
N TYR A 61 17.33 -0.72 4.41
CA TYR A 61 18.48 0.11 4.11
C TYR A 61 19.05 0.75 5.38
N LYS A 62 18.20 1.21 6.30
CA LYS A 62 18.65 1.69 7.62
C LYS A 62 19.35 0.59 8.41
N PHE A 63 18.77 -0.61 8.43
CA PHE A 63 19.39 -1.77 9.07
C PHE A 63 20.76 -2.11 8.45
N PHE A 64 20.86 -2.06 7.12
CA PHE A 64 22.13 -2.23 6.42
C PHE A 64 23.15 -1.16 6.81
N GLN A 65 22.75 0.11 6.89
CA GLN A 65 23.63 1.20 7.30
C GLN A 65 24.16 0.99 8.73
N GLU A 66 23.29 0.63 9.67
CA GLU A 66 23.66 0.34 11.06
C GLU A 66 24.65 -0.84 11.15
N MET A 67 24.46 -1.89 10.34
CA MET A 67 25.41 -3.02 10.28
C MET A 67 26.79 -2.59 9.76
N VAL A 68 26.83 -1.82 8.68
CA VAL A 68 28.09 -1.32 8.11
C VAL A 68 28.79 -0.37 9.08
N GLU A 69 28.06 0.54 9.71
CA GLU A 69 28.61 1.47 10.71
C GLU A 69 29.23 0.69 11.88
N HIS A 70 28.55 -0.32 12.40
CA HIS A 70 29.08 -1.15 13.47
C HIS A 70 30.34 -1.93 13.07
N GLU A 71 30.38 -2.49 11.85
CA GLU A 71 31.57 -3.17 11.33
C GLU A 71 32.76 -2.23 11.11
N GLU A 72 32.50 -1.00 10.64
CA GLU A 72 33.50 0.05 10.45
C GLU A 72 34.05 0.56 11.79
N GLU A 73 33.18 0.77 12.79
CA GLU A 73 33.57 1.17 14.14
C GLU A 73 34.46 0.12 14.81
N GLU A 74 34.12 -1.16 14.70
CA GLU A 74 34.93 -2.27 15.23
C GLU A 74 36.31 -2.37 14.55
N SER A 75 36.38 -2.06 13.26
CA SER A 75 37.62 -2.22 12.46
C SER A 75 38.53 -1.00 12.48
N PHE A 76 37.97 0.22 12.48
CA PHE A 76 38.69 1.47 12.22
C PHE A 76 38.47 2.57 13.29
N GLY A 77 37.59 2.34 14.27
CA GLY A 77 37.24 3.31 15.30
C GLY A 77 36.19 4.34 14.86
N ALA A 78 35.56 5.02 15.84
CA ALA A 78 34.36 5.84 15.65
C ALA A 78 34.50 7.06 14.71
N GLU A 79 35.72 7.54 14.47
CA GLU A 79 35.96 8.75 13.66
C GLU A 79 35.77 8.51 12.13
N ALA A 80 35.66 7.25 11.68
CA ALA A 80 35.48 6.91 10.27
C ALA A 80 34.01 6.96 9.80
N ALA A 81 33.04 6.90 10.71
CA ALA A 81 31.61 6.75 10.39
C ALA A 81 30.90 8.07 10.03
N GLU A 82 31.43 9.22 10.49
CA GLU A 82 30.80 10.52 10.29
C GLU A 82 31.26 11.17 8.99
N ASN A 83 30.50 11.01 7.89
CA ASN A 83 30.36 11.98 6.78
C ASN A 83 29.60 11.40 5.57
N ARG A 84 28.31 11.12 5.70
CA ARG A 84 27.43 10.83 4.54
C ARG A 84 26.30 11.83 4.45
N SER A 85 26.57 12.97 3.79
CA SER A 85 25.56 14.00 3.52
C SER A 85 24.51 13.57 2.49
N ASP A 86 24.79 12.52 1.72
CA ASP A 86 23.91 11.97 0.69
C ASP A 86 23.84 10.44 0.81
N ALA A 87 22.98 9.98 1.72
CA ALA A 87 22.78 8.57 2.02
C ALA A 87 21.89 7.87 0.98
N PHE A 88 21.02 8.59 0.28
CA PHE A 88 20.00 8.01 -0.60
C PHE A 88 20.30 8.11 -2.10
N SER A 89 21.50 8.51 -2.50
CA SER A 89 21.89 8.46 -3.91
C SER A 89 22.22 7.06 -4.37
N LYS A 90 22.09 6.85 -5.68
CA LYS A 90 22.43 5.59 -6.35
C LYS A 90 23.83 5.09 -6.01
N THR A 91 24.81 5.99 -5.92
CA THR A 91 26.19 5.66 -5.56
C THR A 91 26.32 5.19 -4.11
N ALA A 92 25.67 5.88 -3.18
CA ALA A 92 25.69 5.51 -1.76
C ALA A 92 24.94 4.20 -1.47
N MET A 93 23.88 3.92 -2.23
CA MET A 93 23.08 2.70 -2.10
C MET A 93 23.63 1.51 -2.92
N GLN A 94 24.65 1.71 -3.74
CA GLN A 94 25.19 0.65 -4.60
C GLN A 94 25.68 -0.58 -3.82
N PRO A 95 26.37 -0.45 -2.67
CA PRO A 95 26.74 -1.61 -1.85
C PRO A 95 25.53 -2.39 -1.36
N PHE A 96 24.49 -1.70 -0.88
CA PHE A 96 23.22 -2.32 -0.47
C PHE A 96 22.59 -3.13 -1.61
N PHE A 97 22.54 -2.57 -2.82
CA PHE A 97 21.98 -3.27 -3.97
C PHE A 97 22.86 -4.40 -4.53
N SER A 98 24.13 -4.46 -4.13
CA SER A 98 25.06 -5.51 -4.55
C SER A 98 25.12 -6.67 -3.56
N TRP A 99 24.77 -6.42 -2.30
CA TRP A 99 24.78 -7.42 -1.24
C TRP A 99 23.72 -8.51 -1.52
N PRO A 100 24.06 -9.82 -1.50
CA PRO A 100 23.13 -10.89 -1.90
C PRO A 100 21.77 -10.89 -1.20
N GLU A 101 21.73 -10.49 0.07
CA GLU A 101 20.58 -10.40 0.94
C GLU A 101 19.60 -9.30 0.50
N PHE A 102 20.14 -8.15 0.05
CA PHE A 102 19.36 -6.95 -0.28
C PHE A 102 19.24 -6.68 -1.78
N LYS A 103 19.95 -7.44 -2.64
CA LYS A 103 19.97 -7.23 -4.10
C LYS A 103 18.59 -7.17 -4.76
N HIS A 104 17.59 -7.81 -4.17
CA HIS A 104 16.23 -7.84 -4.67
C HIS A 104 15.58 -6.46 -4.69
N TRP A 105 16.03 -5.53 -3.84
CA TRP A 105 15.57 -4.14 -3.79
C TRP A 105 15.82 -3.34 -5.06
N ASN A 106 16.74 -3.79 -5.94
CA ASN A 106 16.93 -3.20 -7.28
C ASN A 106 15.64 -3.17 -8.11
N GLY A 107 14.70 -4.09 -7.89
CA GLY A 107 13.43 -4.14 -8.59
C GLY A 107 12.39 -3.14 -8.09
N PHE A 108 12.58 -2.56 -6.90
CA PHE A 108 11.58 -1.82 -6.17
C PHE A 108 11.92 -0.33 -6.00
N VAL A 109 13.17 0.06 -6.29
CA VAL A 109 13.62 1.45 -6.24
C VAL A 109 14.13 1.86 -7.62
N LYS A 110 13.62 2.98 -8.15
CA LYS A 110 14.09 3.55 -9.42
C LYS A 110 14.84 4.85 -9.18
N PHE A 111 15.94 5.00 -9.91
CA PHE A 111 16.77 6.19 -9.91
C PHE A 111 16.65 6.92 -11.26
N ASP A 112 16.79 8.25 -11.25
CA ASP A 112 16.99 9.04 -12.47
C ASP A 112 18.45 8.96 -12.97
N GLU A 113 18.74 9.72 -14.03
CA GLU A 113 20.09 9.85 -14.60
C GLU A 113 21.07 10.51 -13.63
N ASN A 114 20.57 11.36 -12.71
CA ASN A 114 21.35 12.04 -11.68
C ASN A 114 21.61 11.17 -10.45
N GLY A 115 21.05 9.96 -10.38
CA GLY A 115 21.18 9.05 -9.24
C GLY A 115 20.26 9.38 -8.06
N THR A 116 19.20 10.16 -8.27
CA THR A 116 18.16 10.48 -7.28
C THR A 116 17.00 9.49 -7.38
N ILE A 117 16.44 9.09 -6.24
CA ILE A 117 15.27 8.18 -6.21
C ILE A 117 14.04 8.89 -6.79
N THR A 118 13.41 8.27 -7.78
CA THR A 118 12.21 8.80 -8.44
C THR A 118 10.96 8.00 -8.14
N ARG A 119 11.09 6.68 -7.95
CA ARG A 119 9.93 5.82 -7.70
C ARG A 119 10.27 4.71 -6.73
N ILE A 120 9.31 4.40 -5.87
CA ILE A 120 9.42 3.34 -4.88
C ILE A 120 8.19 2.47 -4.99
N TRP A 121 8.40 1.16 -4.93
CA TRP A 121 7.35 0.17 -4.79
C TRP A 121 7.42 -0.43 -3.40
N VAL A 122 6.33 -0.29 -2.64
CA VAL A 122 6.12 -0.87 -1.32
C VAL A 122 5.02 -1.91 -1.43
N THR A 123 5.14 -3.01 -0.70
CA THR A 123 4.04 -3.96 -0.56
C THR A 123 3.66 -4.12 0.90
N VAL A 124 2.36 -4.21 1.17
CA VAL A 124 1.82 -4.46 2.50
C VAL A 124 0.87 -5.64 2.43
N SER A 125 1.06 -6.60 3.33
CA SER A 125 0.34 -7.86 3.32
C SER A 125 -0.85 -7.83 4.29
N TYR A 126 -1.98 -8.37 3.85
CA TYR A 126 -3.25 -8.40 4.58
C TYR A 126 -3.84 -9.81 4.61
N HIS A 127 -4.67 -10.08 5.62
CA HIS A 127 -5.39 -11.33 5.79
C HIS A 127 -6.80 -11.09 6.36
N GLY A 128 -7.64 -12.12 6.35
CA GLY A 128 -8.94 -12.08 7.03
C GLY A 128 -10.00 -12.92 6.34
N GLN A 129 -10.90 -13.50 7.14
CA GLN A 129 -11.99 -14.35 6.65
C GLN A 129 -12.92 -13.64 5.64
N LEU A 130 -13.05 -12.33 5.74
CA LEU A 130 -13.87 -11.51 4.83
C LEU A 130 -13.19 -11.24 3.48
N MET A 131 -11.91 -11.59 3.30
CA MET A 131 -11.22 -11.42 2.01
C MET A 131 -11.76 -12.35 0.92
N GLY A 132 -12.61 -13.32 1.23
CA GLY A 132 -13.36 -14.07 0.24
C GLY A 132 -14.53 -13.27 -0.38
N ASP A 133 -15.02 -12.22 0.29
CA ASP A 133 -16.15 -11.41 -0.15
C ASP A 133 -15.69 -10.20 -1.00
N ASN A 134 -16.18 -10.13 -2.23
CA ASN A 134 -15.86 -9.03 -3.15
C ASN A 134 -16.31 -7.66 -2.65
N ILE A 135 -17.42 -7.56 -1.88
CA ILE A 135 -17.89 -6.29 -1.32
C ILE A 135 -16.90 -5.79 -0.28
N PHE A 136 -16.43 -6.67 0.60
CA PHE A 136 -15.42 -6.35 1.59
C PHE A 136 -14.11 -5.93 0.94
N ARG A 137 -13.60 -6.71 -0.03
CA ARG A 137 -12.35 -6.41 -0.74
C ARG A 137 -12.43 -5.08 -1.49
N LYS A 138 -13.58 -4.78 -2.09
CA LYS A 138 -13.81 -3.48 -2.71
C LYS A 138 -13.72 -2.35 -1.67
N THR A 139 -14.38 -2.50 -0.54
CA THR A 139 -14.34 -1.51 0.55
C THR A 139 -12.90 -1.33 1.06
N LEU A 140 -12.12 -2.40 1.14
CA LEU A 140 -10.70 -2.34 1.49
C LEU A 140 -9.86 -1.62 0.44
N LEU A 141 -10.06 -1.89 -0.86
CA LEU A 141 -9.40 -1.18 -1.96
C LEU A 141 -9.72 0.32 -1.95
N GLU A 142 -10.98 0.68 -1.68
CA GLU A 142 -11.40 2.08 -1.53
C GLU A 142 -10.71 2.74 -0.31
N ARG A 143 -10.58 2.04 0.82
CA ARG A 143 -9.83 2.51 1.99
C ARG A 143 -8.35 2.75 1.65
N TRP A 144 -7.71 1.81 0.98
CA TRP A 144 -6.31 1.94 0.55
C TRP A 144 -6.09 3.16 -0.34
N ARG A 145 -6.95 3.36 -1.34
CA ARG A 145 -6.90 4.54 -2.23
C ARG A 145 -7.12 5.83 -1.46
N HIS A 146 -8.10 5.85 -0.56
CA HIS A 146 -8.35 7.01 0.30
C HIS A 146 -7.11 7.37 1.14
N THR A 147 -6.42 6.38 1.69
CA THR A 147 -5.16 6.61 2.41
C THR A 147 -4.09 7.18 1.49
N ALA A 148 -3.93 6.66 0.27
CA ALA A 148 -2.99 7.23 -0.70
C ALA A 148 -3.31 8.70 -1.04
N ASP A 149 -4.59 9.05 -1.18
CA ASP A 149 -5.05 10.41 -1.46
C ASP A 149 -4.73 11.40 -0.32
N THR A 150 -4.52 10.92 0.92
CA THR A 150 -4.10 11.79 2.03
C THR A 150 -2.64 12.27 1.92
N PHE A 151 -1.85 11.74 0.98
CA PHE A 151 -0.46 12.11 0.74
C PHE A 151 -0.24 12.63 -0.70
N PRO A 152 -0.86 13.76 -1.09
CA PRO A 152 -0.83 14.26 -2.47
C PRO A 152 0.59 14.59 -2.95
N ASP A 153 1.46 15.05 -2.05
CA ASP A 153 2.85 15.40 -2.36
C ASP A 153 3.67 14.21 -2.88
N LEU A 154 3.36 13.01 -2.38
CA LEU A 154 4.07 11.77 -2.71
C LEU A 154 3.59 11.13 -4.02
N ASN A 155 2.45 11.61 -4.56
CA ASN A 155 1.79 11.07 -5.76
C ASN A 155 1.68 9.53 -5.70
N VAL A 156 0.94 9.05 -4.70
CA VAL A 156 0.82 7.63 -4.37
C VAL A 156 -0.32 7.00 -5.16
N SER A 157 -0.10 5.79 -5.66
CA SER A 157 -1.15 4.96 -6.26
C SER A 157 -1.11 3.55 -5.66
N VAL A 158 -2.28 2.91 -5.58
CA VAL A 158 -2.41 1.56 -5.01
C VAL A 158 -3.01 0.61 -6.04
N PHE A 159 -2.45 -0.59 -6.09
CA PHE A 159 -2.85 -1.68 -6.96
C PHE A 159 -3.03 -2.98 -6.17
N ASP A 160 -4.06 -3.74 -6.54
CA ASP A 160 -4.28 -5.13 -6.16
C ASP A 160 -4.62 -5.89 -7.45
N ASP A 161 -4.19 -7.14 -7.57
CA ASP A 161 -4.34 -7.94 -8.78
C ASP A 161 -5.80 -8.09 -9.23
N TYR A 162 -6.75 -7.95 -8.31
CA TYR A 162 -8.17 -8.04 -8.57
C TYR A 162 -8.87 -6.68 -8.66
N ALA A 163 -8.14 -5.58 -8.46
CA ALA A 163 -8.68 -4.22 -8.53
C ALA A 163 -9.46 -3.95 -9.83
N PRO A 164 -8.99 -4.32 -11.04
CA PRO A 164 -9.75 -4.08 -12.28
C PRO A 164 -11.13 -4.76 -12.31
N PHE A 165 -11.30 -5.86 -11.57
CA PHE A 165 -12.59 -6.53 -11.43
C PHE A 165 -13.46 -5.87 -10.35
N LEU A 166 -12.87 -5.51 -9.20
CA LEU A 166 -13.58 -4.84 -8.10
C LEU A 166 -14.08 -3.44 -8.50
N ASP A 167 -13.34 -2.76 -9.38
CA ASP A 167 -13.69 -1.42 -9.88
C ASP A 167 -14.97 -1.43 -10.74
N GLN A 168 -15.34 -2.57 -11.32
CA GLN A 168 -16.58 -2.72 -12.08
C GLN A 168 -17.82 -2.85 -11.19
N TYR A 169 -17.66 -3.23 -9.93
CA TYR A 169 -18.79 -3.27 -9.01
C TYR A 169 -19.31 -1.86 -8.77
N PRO A 170 -20.60 -1.67 -8.48
CA PRO A 170 -21.08 -0.39 -7.97
C PRO A 170 -20.33 -0.04 -6.67
N SER A 171 -20.08 1.24 -6.43
CA SER A 171 -19.53 1.67 -5.13
C SER A 171 -20.54 1.33 -4.04
N SER A 172 -20.05 1.10 -2.82
CA SER A 172 -20.91 0.93 -1.65
C SER A 172 -21.88 2.11 -1.45
N ARG A 173 -21.50 3.30 -1.94
CA ARG A 173 -22.33 4.51 -2.02
C ARG A 173 -23.47 4.38 -3.05
N GLY A 174 -23.16 3.92 -4.26
CA GLY A 174 -24.15 3.70 -5.32
C GLY A 174 -25.15 2.59 -5.03
N LEU A 175 -24.77 1.58 -4.24
CA LEU A 175 -25.70 0.53 -3.79
C LEU A 175 -26.78 1.07 -2.84
N LYS A 176 -26.40 1.96 -1.91
CA LYS A 176 -27.37 2.61 -1.01
C LYS A 176 -28.33 3.54 -1.75
N GLU A 177 -27.84 4.22 -2.79
CA GLU A 177 -28.67 5.06 -3.65
C GLU A 177 -29.61 4.23 -4.54
N ALA A 178 -29.13 3.12 -5.11
CA ALA A 178 -29.94 2.19 -5.89
C ALA A 178 -31.05 1.54 -5.03
N ASP A 179 -30.74 1.11 -3.80
CA ASP A 179 -31.75 0.59 -2.88
C ASP A 179 -32.78 1.67 -2.48
N GLY A 180 -32.34 2.94 -2.36
CA GLY A 180 -33.21 4.08 -2.13
C GLY A 180 -34.15 4.41 -3.31
N GLU A 181 -33.66 4.35 -4.55
CA GLU A 181 -34.47 4.54 -5.76
C GLU A 181 -35.43 3.38 -6.02
N VAL A 182 -35.02 2.14 -5.76
CA VAL A 182 -35.88 0.95 -5.92
C VAL A 182 -37.05 0.98 -4.92
N VAL A 183 -36.86 1.55 -3.72
CA VAL A 183 -37.94 1.77 -2.75
C VAL A 183 -38.88 2.90 -3.18
N GLN A 184 -38.37 3.98 -3.79
CA GLN A 184 -39.20 5.07 -4.32
C GLN A 184 -40.08 4.62 -5.50
N LEU A 185 -39.55 3.80 -6.41
CA LEU A 185 -40.29 3.30 -7.57
C LEU A 185 -41.39 2.29 -7.20
N ARG A 186 -41.26 1.58 -6.07
CA ARG A 186 -42.34 0.69 -5.55
C ARG A 186 -43.53 1.44 -4.95
N ASN A 187 -43.37 2.70 -4.53
CA ASN A 187 -44.44 3.48 -3.88
C ASN A 187 -45.33 4.29 -4.85
N MET A 188 -45.04 4.30 -6.14
CA MET A 188 -45.78 5.08 -7.15
C MET A 188 -46.84 4.28 -7.94
N GLY A 189 -47.14 3.03 -7.55
CA GLY A 189 -47.92 2.09 -8.36
C GLY A 189 -49.19 1.48 -7.76
N GLY A 190 -49.79 2.05 -6.71
CA GLY A 190 -50.84 1.36 -5.93
C GLY A 190 -52.15 2.12 -5.71
N LYS A 191 -52.93 2.42 -6.76
CA LYS A 191 -54.36 2.78 -6.58
C LYS A 191 -55.17 1.54 -6.18
N LYS A 192 -55.51 1.41 -4.90
CA LYS A 192 -56.51 0.47 -4.38
C LYS A 192 -57.85 0.65 -5.12
N LYS A 193 -58.34 -0.41 -5.78
CA LYS A 193 -59.76 -0.56 -6.11
C LYS A 193 -60.43 -1.35 -4.98
N GLU A 194 -61.23 -0.67 -4.16
CA GLU A 194 -62.21 -1.30 -3.28
C GLU A 194 -63.27 -2.02 -4.12
N LYS A 195 -63.44 -3.33 -3.91
CA LYS A 195 -64.63 -4.07 -4.33
C LYS A 195 -65.61 -4.09 -3.15
N ARG A 196 -66.71 -3.34 -3.28
CA ARG A 196 -67.93 -3.50 -2.47
C ARG A 196 -68.63 -4.78 -2.89
N ILE A 197 -68.79 -5.73 -1.97
CA ILE A 197 -69.69 -6.87 -2.11
C ILE A 197 -71.03 -6.44 -1.51
N LYS A 198 -72.11 -6.60 -2.28
CA LYS A 198 -73.49 -6.65 -1.77
C LYS A 198 -73.90 -8.11 -1.65
#